data_AF-A0A3N0YH75-F1
#
_entry.id   AF-A0A3N0YH75-F1
#
_cell.length_a   1.000
_cell.length_b   1.000
_cell.length_c   1.000
_cell.angle_alpha   90.00
_cell.angle_beta   90.00
_cell.angle_gamma   90.00
#
_symmetry.space_group_name_H-M   'P 1'
#
loop_
_entity.id
_entity.type
_entity.pdbx_description
1 polymer ?
#
loop_
_entity_poly.entity_id
_entity_poly.type
_entity_poly.pdbx_seq_one_letter_code
_entity_poly.pdbx_strand_id
1 'polypeptide(L)'
;NMDPLLPNLQIVDTTVPKDRQQCLLKASKEAKSLASYNIRYEKSTVLDKRTACEEAKKRCWAVTSTPSEVQYLGQLHLNFGKYNGQSFKWLVENDVGYINLLDLHIKECCHPDRKASQGDWVKDLLLRYVQLHPQVSCHLKINVDRAIYGQGCFRSFTFLEMWQ
;
A
#
# COMPACT_ATOMS: atom_id res chain seq x y z
N ASN A 1 -0.82 11.20 -21.06
CA ASN A 1 -1.86 10.20 -20.71
C ASN A 1 -1.36 9.45 -19.49
N MET A 2 -1.95 9.66 -18.31
CA MET A 2 -1.59 8.88 -17.12
C MET A 2 -2.28 7.51 -17.22
N ASP A 3 -1.56 6.43 -16.94
CA ASP A 3 -2.16 5.09 -16.92
C ASP A 3 -3.20 5.01 -15.79
N PRO A 4 -4.50 4.82 -16.09
CA PRO A 4 -5.57 4.83 -15.09
C PRO A 4 -5.49 3.65 -14.11
N LEU A 5 -4.69 2.61 -14.41
CA LEU A 5 -4.46 1.48 -13.52
C LEU A 5 -3.38 1.75 -12.46
N LEU A 6 -2.62 2.84 -12.60
CA LEU A 6 -1.62 3.26 -11.62
C LEU A 6 -2.19 4.29 -10.64
N PRO A 7 -1.75 4.28 -9.37
CA PRO A 7 -2.24 5.22 -8.36
C PRO A 7 -1.78 6.65 -8.64
N ASN A 8 -2.66 7.61 -8.37
CA ASN A 8 -2.34 9.03 -8.28
C ASN A 8 -1.80 9.37 -6.88
N LEU A 9 -0.50 9.19 -6.69
CA LEU A 9 0.16 9.40 -5.39
C LEU A 9 0.28 10.88 -5.04
N GLN A 10 -0.10 11.24 -3.82
CA GLN A 10 0.09 12.59 -3.28
C GLN A 10 1.51 12.76 -2.76
N ILE A 11 2.41 13.28 -3.60
CA ILE A 11 3.83 13.50 -3.24
C ILE A 11 4.00 14.80 -2.45
N VAL A 12 4.78 14.75 -1.36
CA VAL A 12 5.05 15.90 -0.48
C VAL A 12 5.89 16.97 -1.18
N ASP A 13 6.98 16.56 -1.82
CA ASP A 13 7.90 17.43 -2.56
C ASP A 13 8.24 16.77 -3.90
N THR A 14 7.80 17.37 -5.00
CA THR A 14 8.07 16.87 -6.36
C THR A 14 9.39 17.40 -6.93
N THR A 15 10.07 18.29 -6.22
CA THR A 15 11.36 18.87 -6.64
C THR A 15 12.55 17.95 -6.36
N VAL A 16 12.38 16.97 -5.47
CA VAL A 16 13.38 15.95 -5.17
C VAL A 16 13.33 14.78 -6.18
N PRO A 17 14.46 14.06 -6.39
CA PRO A 17 14.52 12.85 -7.21
C PRO A 17 13.43 11.82 -6.87
N LYS A 18 12.93 11.08 -7.88
CA LYS A 18 11.78 10.15 -7.73
C LYS A 18 11.98 9.09 -6.65
N ASP A 19 13.21 8.62 -6.46
CA ASP A 19 13.62 7.67 -5.44
C ASP A 19 13.64 8.26 -4.01
N ARG A 20 13.56 9.59 -3.90
CA ARG A 20 13.51 10.35 -2.64
C ARG A 20 12.14 10.97 -2.35
N GLN A 21 11.22 10.90 -3.31
CA GLN A 21 9.86 11.40 -3.15
C GLN A 21 9.11 10.56 -2.11
N GLN A 22 8.33 11.23 -1.27
CA GLN A 22 7.52 10.59 -0.24
C GLN A 22 6.05 10.95 -0.43
N CYS A 23 5.16 9.99 -0.20
CA CYS A 23 3.74 10.26 -0.17
C CYS A 23 3.32 10.95 1.13
N LEU A 24 2.28 11.77 1.05
CA LEU A 24 1.67 12.44 2.19
C LEU A 24 1.01 11.43 3.14
N LEU A 25 1.39 11.47 4.41
CA LEU A 25 0.78 10.64 5.47
C LEU A 25 -0.48 11.32 6.04
N LYS A 26 -1.47 11.55 5.18
CA LYS A 26 -2.73 12.19 5.57
C LYS A 26 -3.91 11.50 4.90
N ALA A 27 -4.81 10.96 5.72
CA ALA A 27 -6.08 10.44 5.24
C ALA A 27 -6.91 11.52 4.52
N SER A 28 -7.41 11.19 3.34
CA SER A 28 -8.29 12.03 2.53
C SER A 28 -9.64 12.24 3.22
N LYS A 29 -10.44 13.19 2.72
CA LYS A 29 -11.82 13.38 3.21
C LYS A 29 -12.66 12.12 2.98
N GLU A 30 -12.51 11.49 1.81
CA GLU A 30 -13.17 10.25 1.44
C GLU A 30 -12.81 9.11 2.41
N ALA A 31 -11.52 8.93 2.70
CA ALA A 31 -11.05 7.93 3.65
C ALA A 31 -11.65 8.12 5.04
N LYS A 32 -11.70 9.37 5.52
CA LYS A 32 -12.29 9.70 6.82
C LYS A 32 -13.79 9.41 6.86
N SER A 33 -14.52 9.78 5.82
CA SER A 33 -15.95 9.50 5.70
C SER A 33 -16.21 7.99 5.68
N LEU A 34 -15.47 7.23 4.87
CA LEU A 34 -15.63 5.77 4.77
C LEU A 34 -15.31 5.08 6.11
N ALA A 35 -14.25 5.51 6.79
CA ALA A 35 -13.89 4.97 8.10
C ALA A 35 -14.98 5.17 9.16
N SER A 36 -15.73 6.27 9.08
CA SER A 36 -16.87 6.54 9.97
C SER A 36 -18.12 5.72 9.65
N TYR A 37 -18.27 5.26 8.39
CA TYR A 37 -19.43 4.51 7.93
C TYR A 37 -19.26 2.99 8.14
N ASN A 38 -18.05 2.46 7.92
CA ASN A 38 -17.74 1.02 7.98
C ASN A 38 -17.66 0.43 9.41
N ILE A 39 -18.45 0.95 10.37
CA ILE A 39 -18.48 0.48 11.78
C ILE A 39 -19.00 -0.97 11.88
N ARG A 40 -19.70 -1.47 10.86
CA ARG A 40 -20.21 -2.86 10.81
C ARG A 40 -19.42 -3.65 9.77
N TYR A 41 -18.39 -4.34 10.24
CA TYR A 41 -17.69 -5.34 9.45
C TYR A 41 -18.63 -6.51 9.19
N GLU A 42 -19.26 -6.56 8.03
CA GLU A 42 -19.77 -7.82 7.51
C GLU A 42 -18.56 -8.62 7.00
N LYS A 43 -18.36 -9.82 7.57
CA LYS A 43 -17.37 -10.78 7.06
C LYS A 43 -17.71 -11.07 5.61
N SER A 44 -17.04 -10.39 4.68
CA SER A 44 -17.02 -10.79 3.29
C SER A 44 -16.45 -12.21 3.22
N THR A 45 -17.06 -13.06 2.39
CA THR A 45 -16.50 -14.37 2.05
C THR A 45 -15.10 -14.15 1.50
N VAL A 46 -14.09 -14.57 2.28
CA VAL A 46 -12.69 -14.46 1.87
C VAL A 46 -12.50 -15.35 0.64
N LEU A 47 -12.47 -14.74 -0.54
CA LEU A 47 -12.04 -15.39 -1.77
C LEU A 47 -10.64 -15.97 -1.54
N ASP A 48 -10.36 -17.12 -2.14
CA ASP A 48 -8.99 -17.62 -2.16
C ASP A 48 -8.10 -16.71 -3.02
N LYS A 49 -6.79 -16.74 -2.75
CA LYS A 49 -5.78 -15.90 -3.42
C LYS A 49 -5.87 -15.94 -4.94
N ARG A 50 -6.11 -17.12 -5.53
CA ARG A 50 -6.11 -17.30 -6.98
C ARG A 50 -7.31 -16.60 -7.59
N THR A 51 -8.50 -16.86 -7.06
CA THR A 51 -9.74 -16.24 -7.55
C THR A 51 -9.67 -14.72 -7.45
N ALA A 52 -9.20 -14.19 -6.32
CA ALA A 52 -9.05 -12.74 -6.15
C ALA A 52 -8.08 -12.11 -7.18
N CYS A 53 -6.94 -12.75 -7.44
CA CYS A 53 -5.99 -12.29 -8.46
C CYS A 53 -6.56 -12.36 -9.89
N GLU A 54 -7.32 -13.41 -10.21
CA GLU A 54 -7.98 -13.53 -11.52
C GLU A 54 -9.04 -12.44 -11.73
N GLU A 55 -9.86 -12.15 -10.72
CA GLU A 55 -10.81 -11.04 -10.80
C GLU A 55 -10.12 -9.68 -10.90
N ALA A 56 -9.04 -9.46 -10.15
CA ALA A 56 -8.26 -8.23 -10.22
C ALA A 56 -7.68 -8.00 -11.63
N LYS A 57 -7.20 -9.06 -12.29
CA LYS A 57 -6.78 -9.00 -13.70
C LYS A 57 -7.94 -8.68 -14.64
N LYS A 58 -9.12 -9.27 -14.43
CA LYS A 58 -10.33 -8.96 -15.22
C LYS A 58 -10.73 -7.49 -15.10
N ARG A 59 -10.58 -6.87 -13.92
CA ARG A 59 -10.84 -5.44 -13.71
C ARG A 59 -9.91 -4.54 -14.55
N CYS A 60 -8.74 -5.03 -14.96
CA CYS A 60 -7.83 -4.29 -15.84
C CYS A 60 -8.22 -4.32 -17.33
N TRP A 61 -9.09 -5.23 -17.77
CA TRP A 61 -9.36 -5.49 -19.19
C TRP A 61 -9.98 -4.32 -19.96
N ALA A 62 -10.60 -3.36 -19.26
CA ALA A 62 -11.05 -2.12 -19.86
C ALA A 62 -9.89 -1.25 -20.41
N VAL A 63 -8.66 -1.50 -19.97
CA VAL A 63 -7.46 -0.72 -20.31
C VAL A 63 -6.42 -1.60 -21.00
N THR A 64 -6.19 -2.82 -20.50
CA THR A 64 -5.22 -3.77 -21.05
C THR A 64 -5.61 -5.22 -20.78
N SER A 65 -5.42 -6.10 -21.77
CA SER A 65 -5.59 -7.55 -21.64
C SER A 65 -4.42 -8.25 -20.95
N THR A 66 -3.26 -7.58 -20.84
CA THR A 66 -2.03 -8.09 -20.24
C THR A 66 -1.53 -7.17 -19.12
N PRO A 67 -2.27 -7.05 -18.00
CA PRO A 67 -1.88 -6.18 -16.90
C PRO A 67 -0.57 -6.64 -16.25
N SER A 68 0.34 -5.70 -16.03
CA SER A 68 1.55 -5.88 -15.22
C SER A 68 1.20 -6.16 -13.75
N GLU A 69 2.21 -6.59 -12.98
CA GLU A 69 2.05 -6.90 -11.55
C GLU A 69 1.45 -5.74 -10.77
N VAL A 70 2.03 -4.54 -10.91
CA VAL A 70 1.55 -3.33 -10.23
C VAL A 70 0.11 -2.99 -10.60
N GLN A 71 -0.28 -3.17 -11.86
CA GLN A 71 -1.62 -2.81 -12.33
C GLN A 71 -2.69 -3.74 -11.74
N TYR A 72 -2.51 -5.06 -11.80
CA TYR A 72 -3.52 -5.98 -11.27
C TYR A 72 -3.51 -6.01 -9.74
N LEU A 73 -2.35 -5.89 -9.08
CA LEU A 73 -2.30 -5.80 -7.62
C LEU A 73 -3.03 -4.56 -7.12
N GLY A 74 -2.93 -3.43 -7.84
CA GLY A 74 -3.69 -2.22 -7.53
C GLY A 74 -5.21 -2.43 -7.54
N GLN A 75 -5.72 -3.43 -8.26
CA GLN A 75 -7.15 -3.76 -8.33
C GLN A 75 -7.60 -4.81 -7.30
N LEU A 76 -6.70 -5.36 -6.49
CA LEU A 76 -7.08 -6.26 -5.40
C LEU A 76 -7.77 -5.48 -4.28
N HIS A 77 -8.82 -6.07 -3.72
CA HIS A 77 -9.58 -5.47 -2.62
C HIS A 77 -9.07 -5.93 -1.25
N LEU A 78 -9.09 -5.01 -0.31
CA LEU A 78 -8.90 -5.30 1.11
C LEU A 78 -10.08 -6.13 1.61
N ASN A 79 -9.81 -7.20 2.35
CA ASN A 79 -10.83 -8.01 3.05
C ASN A 79 -10.80 -7.83 4.58
N PHE A 80 -10.09 -6.80 5.04
CA PHE A 80 -9.86 -6.51 6.45
C PHE A 80 -9.93 -5.01 6.75
N GLY A 81 -10.14 -4.70 8.02
CA GLY A 81 -10.02 -3.35 8.54
C GLY A 81 -11.08 -2.37 8.06
N LYS A 82 -10.87 -1.08 8.36
CA LYS A 82 -11.84 0.00 8.11
C LYS A 82 -12.10 0.30 6.62
N TYR A 83 -11.18 -0.12 5.74
CA TYR A 83 -11.27 0.08 4.29
C TYR A 83 -11.58 -1.21 3.53
N ASN A 84 -12.19 -2.19 4.21
CA ASN A 84 -12.70 -3.40 3.57
C ASN A 84 -13.51 -3.08 2.30
N GLY A 85 -13.27 -3.85 1.23
CA GLY A 85 -13.86 -3.67 -0.09
C GLY A 85 -13.17 -2.63 -0.97
N GLN A 86 -12.28 -1.79 -0.45
CA GLN A 86 -11.50 -0.84 -1.25
C GLN A 86 -10.28 -1.50 -1.86
N SER A 87 -9.87 -1.01 -3.03
CA SER A 87 -8.69 -1.53 -3.72
C SER A 87 -7.37 -1.08 -3.10
N PHE A 88 -6.28 -1.80 -3.38
CA PHE A 88 -4.95 -1.38 -2.95
C PHE A 88 -4.56 -0.03 -3.56
N LYS A 89 -4.93 0.22 -4.83
CA LYS A 89 -4.78 1.53 -5.48
C LYS A 89 -5.52 2.61 -4.71
N TRP A 90 -6.79 2.38 -4.38
CA TRP A 90 -7.58 3.34 -3.60
C TRP A 90 -6.92 3.65 -2.26
N LEU A 91 -6.38 2.63 -1.59
CA LEU A 91 -5.72 2.80 -0.30
C LEU A 91 -4.54 3.76 -0.37
N VAL A 92 -3.62 3.55 -1.33
CA VAL A 92 -2.42 4.40 -1.45
C VAL A 92 -2.71 5.79 -2.00
N GLU A 93 -3.86 5.98 -2.65
CA GLU A 93 -4.36 7.31 -3.07
C GLU A 93 -4.99 8.10 -1.92
N ASN A 94 -5.54 7.40 -0.92
CA ASN A 94 -6.43 8.00 0.07
C ASN A 94 -5.92 7.99 1.51
N ASP A 95 -5.13 7.00 1.93
CA ASP A 95 -4.59 6.90 3.29
C ASP A 95 -3.32 6.03 3.32
N VAL A 96 -2.21 6.58 2.83
CA VAL A 96 -0.90 5.91 2.88
C VAL A 96 -0.50 5.54 4.31
N GLY A 97 -0.89 6.33 5.32
CA GLY A 97 -0.59 6.05 6.73
C GLY A 97 -1.16 4.71 7.22
N TYR A 98 -2.16 4.15 6.52
CA TYR A 98 -2.71 2.85 6.86
C TYR A 98 -1.73 1.69 6.64
N ILE A 99 -0.70 1.85 5.79
CA ILE A 99 0.28 0.80 5.52
C ILE A 99 1.11 0.42 6.75
N ASN A 100 1.10 1.23 7.82
CA ASN A 100 1.78 0.92 9.08
C ASN A 100 1.30 -0.41 9.71
N LEU A 101 0.10 -0.89 9.35
CA LEU A 101 -0.36 -2.22 9.75
C LEU A 101 0.54 -3.35 9.17
N LEU A 102 1.23 -3.09 8.07
CA LEU A 102 2.14 -4.06 7.45
C LEU A 102 3.41 -4.25 8.28
N ASP A 103 3.86 -3.25 9.04
CA ASP A 103 4.98 -3.44 9.97
C ASP A 103 4.63 -4.48 11.04
N LEU A 104 3.38 -4.46 11.52
CA LEU A 104 2.90 -5.48 12.45
C LEU A 104 2.84 -6.85 11.76
N HIS A 105 2.29 -6.91 10.54
CA HIS A 105 2.23 -8.17 9.78
C HIS A 105 3.61 -8.78 9.52
N ILE A 106 4.60 -7.96 9.15
CA ILE A 106 6.00 -8.38 8.97
C ILE A 106 6.54 -8.96 10.28
N LYS A 107 6.35 -8.25 11.40
CA LYS A 107 6.79 -8.71 12.72
C LYS A 107 6.13 -10.05 13.11
N GLU A 108 4.83 -10.18 12.86
CA GLU A 108 4.09 -11.42 13.09
C GLU A 108 4.63 -12.56 12.22
N CYS A 109 4.96 -12.31 10.94
CA CYS A 109 5.48 -13.33 10.01
C CYS A 109 6.85 -13.87 10.45
N CYS A 110 7.65 -13.07 11.15
CA CYS A 110 8.95 -13.50 11.67
C CYS A 110 8.85 -14.38 12.92
N HIS A 111 7.66 -14.58 13.50
CA HIS A 111 7.50 -15.38 14.71
C HIS A 111 7.49 -16.88 14.35
N PRO A 112 8.40 -17.70 14.90
CA PRO A 112 8.60 -19.08 14.48
C PRO A 112 7.36 -19.98 14.67
N ASP A 113 6.54 -19.69 15.68
CA ASP A 113 5.32 -20.46 16.00
C ASP A 113 4.04 -19.91 15.35
N ARG A 114 4.13 -18.89 14.48
CA ARG A 114 2.93 -18.31 13.86
C ARG A 114 2.29 -19.31 12.90
N LYS A 115 1.00 -19.56 13.10
CA LYS A 115 0.15 -20.20 12.09
C LYS A 115 -0.36 -19.15 11.12
N ALA A 116 -0.28 -19.43 9.82
CA ALA A 116 -0.84 -18.58 8.79
C ALA A 116 -2.35 -18.39 9.03
N SER A 117 -2.80 -17.14 9.03
CA SER A 117 -4.20 -16.77 9.22
C SER A 117 -4.93 -16.66 7.88
N GLN A 118 -6.25 -16.90 7.90
CA GLN A 118 -7.09 -16.67 6.73
C GLN A 118 -7.07 -15.16 6.39
N GLY A 119 -6.42 -14.81 5.27
CA GLY A 119 -6.25 -13.43 4.83
C GLY A 119 -4.81 -12.89 4.90
N ASP A 120 -3.85 -13.68 5.43
CA ASP A 120 -2.42 -13.31 5.40
C ASP A 120 -1.94 -13.02 3.98
N TRP A 121 -2.42 -13.80 3.01
CA TRP A 121 -2.08 -13.61 1.61
C TRP A 121 -2.46 -12.21 1.08
N VAL A 122 -3.53 -11.59 1.59
CA VAL A 122 -3.92 -10.23 1.18
C VAL A 122 -2.92 -9.21 1.71
N LYS A 123 -2.49 -9.37 2.97
CA LYS A 123 -1.46 -8.52 3.57
C LYS A 123 -0.11 -8.72 2.87
N ASP A 124 0.23 -9.94 2.49
CA ASP A 124 1.44 -10.24 1.71
C ASP A 124 1.42 -9.57 0.34
N LEU A 125 0.28 -9.66 -0.38
CA LEU A 125 0.12 -9.00 -1.68
C LEU A 125 0.06 -7.48 -1.55
N LEU A 126 -0.51 -6.95 -0.47
CA LEU A 126 -0.50 -5.51 -0.19
C LEU A 126 0.93 -5.03 0.10
N LEU A 127 1.70 -5.79 0.89
CA LEU A 127 3.11 -5.49 1.11
C LEU A 127 3.90 -5.50 -0.20
N ARG A 128 3.68 -6.50 -1.05
CA ARG A 128 4.27 -6.57 -2.39
C ARG A 128 3.91 -5.35 -3.23
N TYR A 129 2.63 -4.96 -3.26
CA TYR A 129 2.16 -3.80 -3.99
C TYR A 129 2.80 -2.50 -3.48
N VAL A 130 2.85 -2.30 -2.17
CA VAL A 130 3.49 -1.14 -1.54
C VAL A 130 4.97 -1.07 -1.92
N GLN A 131 5.69 -2.20 -1.92
CA GLN A 131 7.11 -2.28 -2.32
C GLN A 131 7.35 -1.91 -3.79
N LEU A 132 6.36 -2.07 -4.67
CA LEU A 132 6.45 -1.62 -6.07
C LEU A 132 6.32 -0.08 -6.20
N HIS A 133 5.97 0.62 -5.12
CA HIS A 133 5.88 2.07 -5.04
C HIS A 133 6.87 2.61 -3.99
N PRO A 134 8.12 2.98 -4.38
CA PRO A 134 9.13 3.49 -3.45
C PRO A 134 8.64 4.68 -2.61
N GLN A 135 7.83 5.56 -3.20
CA GLN A 135 7.28 6.74 -2.53
C GLN A 135 6.28 6.41 -1.42
N VAL A 136 5.76 5.18 -1.40
CA VAL A 136 4.84 4.65 -0.39
C VAL A 136 5.62 3.78 0.59
N SER A 137 6.41 2.83 0.08
CA SER A 137 7.14 1.87 0.91
C SER A 137 8.23 2.48 1.78
N CYS A 138 8.74 3.68 1.46
CA CYS A 138 9.67 4.41 2.33
C CYS A 138 9.15 4.63 3.76
N HIS A 139 7.82 4.62 3.95
CA HIS A 139 7.18 4.78 5.25
C HIS A 139 7.11 3.49 6.08
N LEU A 140 7.52 2.35 5.53
CA LEU A 140 7.63 1.09 6.29
C LEU A 140 8.92 1.09 7.13
N LYS A 141 8.87 0.50 8.33
CA LYS A 141 10.04 0.44 9.22
C LYS A 141 11.21 -0.35 8.63
N ILE A 142 10.92 -1.38 7.83
CA ILE A 142 11.95 -2.16 7.12
C ILE A 142 12.76 -1.32 6.11
N ASN A 143 12.27 -0.13 5.74
CA ASN A 143 12.92 0.77 4.81
C ASN A 143 13.52 2.00 5.52
N VAL A 144 13.67 1.96 6.84
CA VAL A 144 14.23 3.08 7.63
C VAL A 144 15.60 3.53 7.15
N ASP A 145 16.46 2.60 6.76
CA ASP A 145 17.80 2.92 6.29
C ASP A 145 17.79 3.61 4.91
N ARG A 146 16.69 3.47 4.17
CA ARG A 146 16.51 3.97 2.79
C ARG A 146 15.64 5.23 2.73
N ALA A 147 15.05 5.66 3.85
CA ALA A 147 14.08 6.74 3.90
C ALA A 147 14.53 7.85 4.87
N ILE A 148 14.20 9.10 4.54
CA ILE A 148 14.44 10.25 5.42
C ILE A 148 13.21 10.38 6.33
N TYR A 149 13.28 9.91 7.57
CA TYR A 149 12.16 10.05 8.51
C TYR A 149 12.10 11.48 9.08
N GLY A 150 11.04 12.23 8.72
CA GLY A 150 10.48 13.27 9.56
C GLY A 150 11.38 14.46 9.97
N GLN A 151 12.36 14.90 9.18
CA GLN A 151 13.23 16.02 9.59
C GLN A 151 13.48 17.11 8.53
N GLY A 152 12.78 18.24 8.70
CA GLY A 152 13.32 19.60 8.55
C GLY A 152 14.30 19.88 7.41
N CYS A 153 15.51 20.32 7.75
CA CYS A 153 16.54 20.80 6.82
C CYS A 153 17.33 19.71 6.08
N PHE A 154 17.05 18.42 6.33
CA PHE A 154 17.73 17.30 5.69
C PHE A 154 17.05 16.95 4.37
N ARG A 155 17.12 17.87 3.41
CA ARG A 155 16.53 17.72 2.07
C ARG A 155 17.32 16.77 1.15
N SER A 156 18.54 16.39 1.56
CA SER A 156 19.56 15.89 0.63
C SER A 156 20.22 14.56 1.02
N PHE A 157 19.93 13.98 2.20
CA PHE A 157 20.65 12.81 2.70
C PHE A 157 19.70 11.77 3.30
N THR A 158 19.89 10.51 2.93
CA THR A 158 19.32 9.32 3.59
C THR A 158 20.07 9.01 4.89
N PHE A 159 19.48 8.23 5.80
CA PHE A 159 20.19 7.79 7.01
C PHE A 159 21.51 7.08 6.69
N LEU A 160 21.54 6.28 5.62
CA LEU A 160 22.75 5.62 5.16
C LEU A 160 23.83 6.63 4.73
N GLU A 161 23.46 7.68 3.99
CA GLU A 161 24.39 8.73 3.55
C GLU A 161 24.87 9.64 4.70
N MET A 162 24.12 9.71 5.82
CA MET A 162 24.54 10.48 6.99
C MET A 162 25.60 9.75 7.85
N TRP A 163 25.76 8.44 7.67
CA TRP A 163 26.63 7.60 8.50
C TRP A 163 27.78 6.94 7.73
N GLN A 164 28.02 7.39 6.50
CA GLN A 164 29.18 7.10 5.65
C GLN A 164 30.02 8.37 5.47
#